data_AF-A0A1K2IMF5-F1
#
_entry.id   AF-A0A1K2IMF5-F1
#
_cell.length_a   1.000
_cell.length_b   1.000
_cell.length_c   1.000
_cell.angle_alpha   90.00
_cell.angle_beta   90.00
_cell.angle_gamma   90.00
#
_symmetry.space_group_name_H-M   'P 1'
#
loop_
_entity.id
_entity.type
_entity.pdbx_description
1 polymer ?
#
loop_
_entity_poly.entity_id
_entity_poly.type
_entity_poly.pdbx_seq_one_letter_code
_entity_poly.pdbx_strand_id
1 'polypeptide(L)'
;MSYRYTLILDNKMINKINNCKNRAVVSSFNDIEEVVNFIKSPPQEHIEYVGNARTLERKSKEYNYIKIHKLPAITINFSFSNNYISGKNVSNPTGYLYFDVDGMTEQDFEINTTYVCAYWRSLSDTGMTLVVKVDGLTPDNFKEATKEVARLLDIPYDEKAVSIDRLTILSYDSNAYFNDNTEVIPLFQLLSPDLTVSDEKEAAKNTHYNSINTNNIKKLSKYDCNGYKIRFDNLDELLESKNIKYDENGFYDFGKDSKLRYAKVFIPFTTIESDRRYYILEKIILQLVALNKKIPKKIIHACINKINNNRMIPPIESQAVEDLLDKTYKNIKNIEPHFNEERRFIYDKTKNLTTKEKRSLNMKQLGKDKSNKSKTELFNVMKEWDFTIYGKITIKNLSKTASKNKKTVQKYYKELKAKLAFISLNTLKNSNTLEKEIKFNDLKNYI
;
A
#
# COMPACT_ATOMS: atom_id res chain seq x y z
N MET A 1 5.04 54.76 22.36
CA MET A 1 5.04 53.31 22.67
C MET A 1 5.42 52.57 21.39
N SER A 2 6.67 52.11 21.30
CA SER A 2 7.15 51.33 20.16
C SER A 2 6.82 49.86 20.43
N TYR A 3 5.93 49.27 19.62
CA TYR A 3 5.70 47.84 19.64
C TYR A 3 6.92 47.16 19.00
N ARG A 4 7.78 46.59 19.84
CA ARG A 4 8.79 45.61 19.41
C ARG A 4 8.05 44.38 18.89
N TYR A 5 7.99 44.23 17.57
CA TYR A 5 7.86 42.91 16.95
C TYR A 5 9.12 42.13 17.29
N THR A 6 9.04 41.29 18.33
CA THR A 6 10.01 40.21 18.51
C THR A 6 9.72 39.23 17.39
N LEU A 7 10.51 39.28 16.32
CA LEU A 7 10.63 38.17 15.37
C LEU A 7 10.99 36.93 16.20
N ILE A 8 10.00 36.06 16.44
CA ILE A 8 10.28 34.70 16.87
C ILE A 8 10.95 34.08 15.66
N LEU A 9 12.29 34.00 15.70
CA LEU A 9 13.03 33.10 14.84
C LEU A 9 12.40 31.73 15.01
N ASP A 10 11.70 31.25 13.97
CA ASP A 10 11.17 29.88 13.95
C ASP A 10 12.36 28.94 14.14
N ASN A 11 12.50 28.42 15.35
CA ASN A 11 13.60 27.54 15.74
C ASN A 11 13.46 26.22 14.97
N LYS A 12 14.15 26.12 13.83
CA LYS A 12 14.33 24.90 13.01
C LYS A 12 15.26 23.88 13.68
N MET A 13 15.18 23.76 15.00
CA MET A 13 16.09 22.96 15.79
C MET A 13 15.75 21.47 15.70
N ILE A 14 16.78 20.63 15.71
CA ILE A 14 16.67 19.18 15.73
C ILE A 14 16.65 18.73 17.20
N ASN A 15 15.49 18.26 17.67
CA ASN A 15 15.35 17.87 19.07
C ASN A 15 16.13 16.60 19.40
N LYS A 16 16.77 16.58 20.58
CA LYS A 16 17.53 15.45 21.12
C LYS A 16 16.90 14.93 22.40
N ILE A 17 16.89 13.61 22.55
CA ILE A 17 16.48 12.89 23.76
C ILE A 17 17.64 12.05 24.30
N ASN A 18 17.62 11.75 25.60
CA ASN A 18 18.66 10.93 26.23
C ASN A 18 18.69 9.50 25.70
N ASN A 19 17.53 8.89 25.43
CA ASN A 19 17.41 7.54 24.88
C ASN A 19 15.97 7.24 24.41
N CYS A 20 15.77 6.17 23.64
CA CYS A 20 14.46 5.84 23.06
C CYS A 20 13.35 5.52 24.08
N LYS A 21 13.69 5.17 25.33
CA LYS A 21 12.69 4.87 26.37
C LYS A 21 12.04 6.15 26.90
N ASN A 22 12.76 7.27 26.91
CA ASN A 22 12.25 8.56 27.37
C ASN A 22 12.24 9.59 26.23
N ARG A 23 11.05 9.93 25.76
CA ARG A 23 10.84 10.88 24.66
C ARG A 23 10.83 12.36 25.09
N ALA A 24 11.15 12.66 26.35
CA ALA A 24 11.36 14.03 26.79
C ALA A 24 12.59 14.64 26.09
N VAL A 25 12.40 15.81 25.50
CA VAL A 25 13.47 16.60 24.86
C VAL A 25 14.38 17.16 25.94
N VAL A 26 15.68 16.88 25.84
CA VAL A 26 16.68 17.28 26.83
C VAL A 26 17.60 18.38 26.33
N SER A 27 17.78 18.46 25.01
CA SER A 27 18.52 19.51 24.32
C SER A 27 18.10 19.52 22.85
N SER A 28 18.69 20.37 22.03
CA SER A 28 18.50 20.35 20.58
C SER A 28 19.80 20.76 19.89
N PHE A 29 19.95 20.33 18.63
CA PHE A 29 20.97 20.85 17.72
C PHE A 29 20.37 21.98 16.89
N ASN A 30 21.19 22.97 16.52
CA ASN A 30 20.75 24.10 15.72
C ASN A 30 20.46 23.70 14.26
N ASP A 31 21.23 22.76 13.72
CA ASP A 31 21.15 22.30 12.34
C ASP A 31 21.68 20.86 12.19
N ILE A 32 21.74 20.38 10.94
CA ILE A 32 22.26 19.05 10.62
C ILE A 32 23.80 18.97 10.67
N GLU A 33 24.50 20.10 10.56
CA GLU A 33 25.96 20.14 10.67
C GLU A 33 26.40 19.75 12.09
N GLU A 34 25.77 20.35 13.11
CA GLU A 34 26.04 20.00 14.51
C GLU A 34 25.74 18.52 14.81
N VAL A 35 24.71 17.95 14.18
CA VAL A 35 24.39 16.52 14.27
C VAL A 35 25.53 15.68 13.68
N VAL A 36 26.00 16.00 12.48
CA VAL A 36 27.09 15.27 11.82
C VAL A 36 28.40 15.42 12.59
N ASN A 37 28.70 16.61 13.12
CA ASN A 37 29.87 16.85 13.95
C ASN A 37 29.83 16.01 15.23
N PHE A 38 28.67 15.88 15.87
CA PHE A 38 28.50 14.95 16.99
C PHE A 38 28.72 13.50 16.58
N ILE A 39 28.22 13.06 15.41
CA ILE A 39 28.38 11.68 14.93
C ILE A 39 29.83 11.34 14.60
N LYS A 40 30.60 12.31 14.08
CA LYS A 40 32.04 12.15 13.78
C LYS A 40 32.90 12.02 15.02
N SER A 41 32.59 12.82 16.05
CA SER A 41 33.43 12.98 17.24
C SER A 41 32.60 13.05 18.52
N PRO A 42 31.82 12.01 18.87
CA PRO A 42 31.05 12.01 20.11
C PRO A 42 31.96 11.72 21.32
N PRO A 43 31.45 11.88 22.56
CA PRO A 43 32.19 11.49 23.76
C PRO A 43 32.61 10.01 23.74
N GLN A 44 33.74 9.70 24.37
CA GLN A 44 34.35 8.36 24.37
C GLN A 44 33.36 7.24 24.78
N GLU A 45 32.53 7.48 25.80
CA GLU A 45 31.52 6.51 26.26
C GLU A 45 30.50 6.16 25.14
N HIS A 46 30.14 7.14 24.30
CA HIS A 46 29.23 6.92 23.17
C HIS A 46 29.90 6.07 22.08
N ILE A 47 31.19 6.31 21.81
CA ILE A 47 31.99 5.50 20.88
C ILE A 47 32.01 4.04 21.34
N GLU A 48 32.25 3.81 22.64
CA GLU A 48 32.27 2.47 23.23
C GLU A 48 30.92 1.76 23.13
N TYR A 49 29.80 2.46 23.40
CA TYR A 49 28.47 1.89 23.23
C TYR A 49 28.16 1.53 21.78
N VAL A 50 28.48 2.40 20.82
CA VAL A 50 28.27 2.12 19.39
C VAL A 50 29.16 0.96 18.93
N GLY A 51 30.44 0.97 19.32
CA GLY A 51 31.39 -0.09 19.01
C GLY A 51 30.93 -1.44 19.54
N ASN A 52 30.49 -1.50 20.80
CA ASN A 52 29.91 -2.71 21.40
C ASN A 52 28.62 -3.12 20.67
N ALA A 53 27.71 -2.21 20.36
CA ALA A 53 26.50 -2.55 19.62
C ALA A 53 26.80 -3.17 18.24
N ARG A 54 27.87 -2.75 17.57
CA ARG A 54 28.28 -3.30 16.26
C ARG A 54 28.86 -4.72 16.33
N THR A 55 29.36 -5.17 17.48
CA THR A 55 29.85 -6.57 17.64
C THR A 55 28.71 -7.56 17.95
N LEU A 56 27.53 -7.04 18.32
CA LEU A 56 26.38 -7.85 18.71
C LEU A 56 25.49 -8.19 17.51
N GLU A 57 24.79 -9.33 17.58
CA GLU A 57 23.78 -9.68 16.58
C GLU A 57 22.63 -8.66 16.59
N ARG A 58 22.25 -8.16 15.40
CA ARG A 58 21.15 -7.21 15.24
C ARG A 58 19.86 -7.81 15.81
N LYS A 59 19.17 -7.06 16.69
CA LYS A 59 17.96 -7.46 17.44
C LYS A 59 18.20 -8.43 18.62
N SER A 60 19.45 -8.75 18.97
CA SER A 60 19.74 -9.40 20.26
C SER A 60 19.24 -8.55 21.43
N LYS A 61 19.08 -9.17 22.61
CA LYS A 61 18.62 -8.46 23.81
C LYS A 61 19.59 -7.35 24.20
N GLU A 62 20.88 -7.64 24.09
CA GLU A 62 22.00 -6.77 24.42
C GLU A 62 22.08 -5.60 23.43
N TYR A 63 21.96 -5.87 22.13
CA TYR A 63 21.91 -4.82 21.10
C TYR A 63 20.74 -3.85 21.35
N ASN A 64 19.55 -4.41 21.60
CA ASN A 64 18.35 -3.61 21.87
C ASN A 64 18.49 -2.83 23.18
N TYR A 65 19.16 -3.40 24.19
CA TYR A 65 19.41 -2.70 25.44
C TYR A 65 20.25 -1.44 25.22
N ILE A 66 21.39 -1.55 24.50
CA ILE A 66 22.23 -0.39 24.16
C ILE A 66 21.42 0.64 23.36
N LYS A 67 20.76 0.20 22.29
CA LYS A 67 19.96 1.05 21.42
C LYS A 67 18.86 1.83 22.15
N ILE A 68 18.17 1.18 23.09
CA ILE A 68 16.98 1.75 23.75
C ILE A 68 17.32 2.54 25.00
N HIS A 69 18.38 2.16 25.73
CA HIS A 69 18.66 2.69 27.07
C HIS A 69 19.93 3.53 27.17
N LYS A 70 20.89 3.37 26.24
CA LYS A 70 22.22 3.98 26.36
C LYS A 70 22.49 5.09 25.36
N LEU A 71 21.94 4.97 24.15
CA LEU A 71 22.24 5.91 23.08
C LEU A 71 21.16 6.99 22.93
N PRO A 72 21.57 8.27 22.74
CA PRO A 72 20.64 9.35 22.44
C PRO A 72 20.02 9.20 21.04
N ALA A 73 18.88 9.85 20.87
CA ALA A 73 18.16 9.87 19.61
C ALA A 73 17.67 11.29 19.27
N ILE A 74 17.40 11.52 17.99
CA ILE A 74 16.97 12.81 17.45
C ILE A 74 15.76 12.69 16.52
N THR A 75 15.11 13.81 16.22
CA THR A 75 14.08 13.92 15.17
C THR A 75 14.52 14.90 14.10
N ILE A 76 14.78 14.38 12.89
CA ILE A 76 15.34 15.19 11.80
C ILE A 76 14.27 15.99 11.08
N ASN A 77 13.08 15.43 10.83
CA ASN A 77 12.09 16.04 9.93
C ASN A 77 11.34 17.24 10.54
N PHE A 78 11.03 17.15 11.83
CA PHE A 78 10.21 18.12 12.56
C PHE A 78 10.77 18.36 13.96
N SER A 79 10.51 19.56 14.47
CA SER A 79 10.63 19.89 15.89
C SER A 79 9.32 19.62 16.65
N PHE A 80 9.41 19.54 17.97
CA PHE A 80 8.33 19.17 18.88
C PHE A 80 8.19 20.17 20.02
N SER A 81 6.95 20.59 20.26
CA SER A 81 6.55 21.44 21.36
C SER A 81 6.45 20.66 22.69
N ASN A 82 6.28 21.39 23.79
CA ASN A 82 6.07 20.82 25.14
C ASN A 82 7.20 19.90 25.63
N ASN A 83 8.41 20.06 25.10
CA ASN A 83 9.59 19.25 25.42
C ASN A 83 9.34 17.73 25.36
N TYR A 84 8.47 17.27 24.45
CA TYR A 84 8.14 15.85 24.37
C TYR A 84 7.80 15.41 22.94
N ILE A 85 8.50 14.39 22.45
CA ILE A 85 8.33 13.87 21.09
C ILE A 85 7.10 12.98 21.00
N SER A 86 6.08 13.49 20.32
CA SER A 86 4.82 12.81 20.03
C SER A 86 4.22 13.45 18.79
N GLY A 87 3.55 12.68 17.93
CA GLY A 87 2.87 13.24 16.75
C GLY A 87 1.86 14.35 17.08
N LYS A 88 1.32 14.38 18.31
CA LYS A 88 0.43 15.46 18.79
C LYS A 88 1.14 16.77 19.11
N ASN A 89 2.45 16.71 19.36
CA ASN A 89 3.28 17.85 19.74
C ASN A 89 4.12 18.37 18.57
N VAL A 90 3.93 17.84 17.34
CA VAL A 90 4.66 18.31 16.16
C VAL A 90 4.50 19.82 16.02
N SER A 91 5.61 20.51 15.81
CA SER A 91 5.68 21.97 15.69
C SER A 91 6.09 22.34 14.26
N ASN A 92 7.34 22.72 14.06
CA ASN A 92 7.81 23.25 12.78
C ASN A 92 8.60 22.21 12.00
N PRO A 93 8.53 22.20 10.66
CA PRO A 93 9.48 21.46 9.83
C PRO A 93 10.88 22.03 10.03
N THR A 94 11.88 21.16 10.07
CA THR A 94 13.29 21.59 10.20
C THR A 94 13.88 22.06 8.88
N GLY A 95 13.20 21.79 7.75
CA GLY A 95 13.73 21.98 6.40
C GLY A 95 14.53 20.76 5.89
N TYR A 96 14.53 19.66 6.64
CA TYR A 96 15.20 18.42 6.27
C TYR A 96 14.21 17.27 6.14
N LEU A 97 14.55 16.34 5.25
CA LEU A 97 13.84 15.08 5.10
C LEU A 97 14.83 13.93 5.22
N TYR A 98 14.59 13.05 6.19
CA TYR A 98 15.43 11.91 6.52
C TYR A 98 14.94 10.63 5.85
N PHE A 99 15.90 9.80 5.42
CA PHE A 99 15.68 8.46 4.91
C PHE A 99 16.52 7.44 5.68
N ASP A 100 15.89 6.33 6.06
CA ASP A 100 16.54 5.17 6.67
C ASP A 100 16.72 4.10 5.60
N VAL A 101 17.96 3.79 5.25
CA VAL A 101 18.29 2.80 4.23
C VAL A 101 18.88 1.58 4.92
N ASP A 102 18.09 0.51 4.96
CA ASP A 102 18.47 -0.76 5.58
C ASP A 102 19.21 -1.67 4.56
N GLY A 103 20.33 -2.26 4.99
CA GLY A 103 21.03 -3.28 4.21
C GLY A 103 21.88 -2.75 3.05
N MET A 104 22.05 -1.43 2.94
CA MET A 104 22.87 -0.78 1.93
C MET A 104 23.75 0.31 2.55
N THR A 105 24.97 0.39 2.05
CA THR A 105 26.02 1.36 2.41
C THR A 105 26.39 2.20 1.18
N GLU A 106 27.27 3.18 1.35
CA GLU A 106 27.73 4.06 0.28
C GLU A 106 28.41 3.30 -0.89
N GLN A 107 28.69 2.01 -0.70
CA GLN A 107 29.25 1.11 -1.71
C GLN A 107 28.17 0.48 -2.61
N ASP A 108 26.89 0.50 -2.18
CA ASP A 108 25.80 -0.25 -2.83
C ASP A 108 25.01 0.59 -3.84
N PHE A 109 25.01 1.92 -3.70
CA PHE A 109 24.38 2.84 -4.67
C PHE A 109 25.00 4.23 -4.65
N GLU A 110 24.88 4.94 -5.76
CA GLU A 110 25.41 6.30 -5.93
C GLU A 110 24.53 7.30 -5.16
N ILE A 111 25.11 7.96 -4.15
CA ILE A 111 24.43 8.99 -3.38
C ILE A 111 24.46 10.29 -4.19
N ASN A 112 23.28 10.82 -4.54
CA ASN A 112 23.16 12.08 -5.24
C ASN A 112 23.47 13.28 -4.31
N THR A 113 24.75 13.63 -4.21
CA THR A 113 25.27 14.73 -3.38
C THR A 113 24.89 16.12 -3.86
N THR A 114 24.19 16.27 -5.00
CA THR A 114 23.53 17.53 -5.38
C THR A 114 22.41 17.88 -4.41
N TYR A 115 21.66 16.87 -3.92
CA TYR A 115 20.50 17.06 -3.04
C TYR A 115 20.69 16.51 -1.63
N VAL A 116 21.49 15.45 -1.47
CA VAL A 116 21.78 14.84 -0.17
C VAL A 116 22.82 15.71 0.56
N CYS A 117 22.39 16.41 1.59
CA CYS A 117 23.23 17.32 2.38
C CYS A 117 24.00 16.62 3.50
N ALA A 118 23.52 15.47 3.98
CA ALA A 118 24.23 14.69 4.98
C ALA A 118 23.93 13.19 4.85
N TYR A 119 24.90 12.36 5.23
CA TYR A 119 24.68 10.93 5.43
C TYR A 119 25.68 10.32 6.42
N TRP A 120 25.30 9.21 7.04
CA TRP A 120 26.17 8.45 7.96
C TRP A 120 25.69 7.01 8.13
N ARG A 121 26.57 6.12 8.58
CA ARG A 121 26.24 4.73 8.87
C ARG A 121 25.38 4.58 10.12
N SER A 122 24.41 3.67 10.04
CA SER A 122 23.51 3.30 11.13
C SER A 122 24.27 2.65 12.31
N LEU A 123 23.60 2.52 13.45
CA LEU A 123 24.15 1.86 14.64
C LEU A 123 24.70 0.45 14.36
N SER A 124 24.07 -0.31 13.47
CA SER A 124 24.50 -1.68 13.12
C SER A 124 25.61 -1.74 12.09
N ASP A 125 25.99 -0.61 11.49
CA ASP A 125 26.89 -0.50 10.33
C ASP A 125 26.42 -1.19 9.03
N THR A 126 25.23 -1.80 9.02
CA THR A 126 24.67 -2.50 7.86
C THR A 126 23.75 -1.65 6.98
N GLY A 127 23.65 -0.35 7.27
CA GLY A 127 22.69 0.55 6.66
C GLY A 127 23.12 2.00 6.88
N MET A 128 22.44 2.95 6.27
CA MET A 128 22.77 4.37 6.35
C MET A 128 21.55 5.24 6.62
N THR A 129 21.80 6.42 7.15
CA THR A 129 20.86 7.54 7.16
C THR A 129 21.26 8.52 6.07
N LEU A 130 20.29 8.96 5.26
CA LEU A 130 20.43 10.06 4.31
C LEU A 130 19.55 11.24 4.74
N VAL A 131 20.02 12.46 4.50
CA VAL A 131 19.28 13.69 4.79
C VAL A 131 19.31 14.61 3.58
N VAL A 132 18.13 15.10 3.21
CA VAL A 132 17.91 15.97 2.03
C VAL A 132 17.30 17.28 2.48
N LYS A 133 17.75 18.41 1.90
CA LYS A 133 17.14 19.71 2.12
C LYS A 133 15.85 19.84 1.32
N VAL A 134 14.76 20.22 1.98
CA VAL A 134 13.45 20.39 1.35
C VAL A 134 12.81 21.70 1.79
N ASP A 135 12.03 22.29 0.90
CA ASP A 135 11.20 23.45 1.19
C ASP A 135 9.70 23.12 1.04
N GLY A 136 8.88 23.68 1.92
CA GLY A 136 7.42 23.44 1.93
C GLY A 136 6.98 22.13 2.60
N LEU A 137 7.80 21.52 3.47
CA LEU A 137 7.43 20.31 4.20
C LEU A 137 6.38 20.63 5.28
N THR A 138 5.31 19.84 5.34
CA THR A 138 4.25 19.96 6.35
C THR A 138 3.88 18.57 6.90
N PRO A 139 3.27 18.47 8.09
CA PRO A 139 2.76 17.19 8.59
C PRO A 139 1.83 16.47 7.60
N ASP A 140 1.02 17.24 6.87
CA ASP A 140 0.01 16.72 5.93
C ASP A 140 0.65 16.16 4.65
N ASN A 141 1.68 16.82 4.13
CA ASN A 141 2.36 16.37 2.90
C ASN A 141 3.54 15.43 3.15
N PHE A 142 3.99 15.27 4.41
CA PHE A 142 5.22 14.55 4.78
C PHE A 142 5.34 13.19 4.08
N LYS A 143 4.29 12.38 4.13
CA LYS A 143 4.34 11.02 3.57
C LYS A 143 4.52 11.00 2.06
N GLU A 144 3.81 11.86 1.34
CA GLU A 144 3.90 11.94 -0.12
C GLU A 144 5.20 12.62 -0.55
N ALA A 145 5.63 13.66 0.16
CA ALA A 145 6.92 14.31 -0.02
C ALA A 145 8.08 13.31 0.13
N THR A 146 8.10 12.49 1.20
CA THR A 146 9.11 11.45 1.37
C THR A 146 9.12 10.47 0.21
N LYS A 147 7.93 10.06 -0.28
CA LYS A 147 7.81 9.12 -1.40
C LYS A 147 8.34 9.70 -2.72
N GLU A 148 7.94 10.93 -3.05
CA GLU A 148 8.35 11.56 -4.31
C GLU A 148 9.82 11.96 -4.32
N VAL A 149 10.36 12.42 -3.18
CA VAL A 149 11.81 12.68 -3.05
C VAL A 149 12.61 11.38 -3.11
N ALA A 150 12.16 10.29 -2.47
CA ALA A 150 12.82 8.99 -2.61
C ALA A 150 12.85 8.53 -4.07
N ARG A 151 11.73 8.69 -4.80
CA ARG A 151 11.63 8.34 -6.22
C ARG A 151 12.54 9.21 -7.09
N LEU A 152 12.61 10.51 -6.82
CA LEU A 152 13.45 11.46 -7.55
C LEU A 152 14.94 11.10 -7.42
N LEU A 153 15.36 10.68 -6.23
CA LEU A 153 16.76 10.39 -5.90
C LEU A 153 17.12 8.90 -5.97
N ASP A 154 16.19 8.05 -6.42
CA ASP A 154 16.32 6.58 -6.47
C ASP A 154 16.72 5.95 -5.11
N ILE A 155 16.23 6.52 -4.01
CA ILE A 155 16.47 6.03 -2.64
C ILE A 155 15.45 4.93 -2.29
N PRO A 156 15.85 3.80 -1.66
CA PRO A 156 14.92 2.80 -1.17
C PRO A 156 13.86 3.39 -0.21
N TYR A 157 12.58 3.20 -0.56
CA TYR A 157 11.46 3.72 0.22
C TYR A 157 10.76 2.61 1.02
N ASP A 158 10.84 2.66 2.35
CA ASP A 158 9.99 1.87 3.25
C ASP A 158 8.88 2.73 3.85
N GLU A 159 7.64 2.53 3.37
CA GLU A 159 6.44 3.22 3.87
C GLU A 159 6.26 3.08 5.40
N LYS A 160 6.77 2.00 6.00
CA LYS A 160 6.67 1.77 7.45
C LYS A 160 7.71 2.55 8.27
N ALA A 161 8.79 3.01 7.63
CA ALA A 161 9.80 3.84 8.26
C ALA A 161 9.32 5.31 8.38
N VAL A 162 8.37 5.72 7.53
CA VAL A 162 7.82 7.08 7.49
C VAL A 162 6.88 7.35 8.68
N SER A 163 7.38 8.03 9.71
CA SER A 163 6.60 8.52 10.85
C SER A 163 7.06 9.93 11.23
N ILE A 164 6.11 10.82 11.54
CA ILE A 164 6.40 12.21 11.94
C ILE A 164 7.29 12.24 13.19
N ASP A 165 7.04 11.36 14.14
CA ASP A 165 7.75 11.23 15.42
C ASP A 165 8.87 10.18 15.39
N ARG A 166 9.40 9.87 14.20
CA ARG A 166 10.47 8.88 14.05
C ARG A 166 11.73 9.35 14.77
N LEU A 167 12.24 8.50 15.65
CA LEU A 167 13.51 8.66 16.32
C LEU A 167 14.64 8.05 15.48
N THR A 168 15.69 8.82 15.28
CA THR A 168 16.96 8.37 14.69
C THR A 168 18.00 8.30 15.79
N ILE A 169 18.59 7.13 16.01
CA ILE A 169 19.68 6.96 16.98
C ILE A 169 20.91 7.72 16.46
N LEU A 170 21.56 8.48 17.33
CA LEU A 170 22.88 9.04 17.04
C LEU A 170 23.91 7.91 17.12
N SER A 171 24.43 7.47 15.97
CA SER A 171 25.49 6.46 15.89
C SER A 171 26.87 7.12 16.09
N TYR A 172 27.92 6.40 15.67
CA TYR A 172 29.29 6.92 15.56
C TYR A 172 29.84 6.51 14.19
N ASP A 173 30.21 7.51 13.39
CA ASP A 173 30.76 7.31 12.07
C ASP A 173 31.75 8.44 11.75
N SER A 174 33.04 8.11 11.80
CA SER A 174 34.11 9.06 11.49
C SER A 174 34.06 9.55 10.03
N ASN A 175 33.40 8.79 9.14
CA ASN A 175 33.26 9.10 7.73
C ASN A 175 31.91 9.75 7.40
N ALA A 176 31.13 10.16 8.40
CA ALA A 176 29.87 10.86 8.17
C ALA A 176 30.08 12.07 7.25
N TYR A 177 29.16 12.29 6.34
CA TYR A 177 29.24 13.32 5.33
C TYR A 177 28.32 14.49 5.67
N PHE A 178 28.78 15.70 5.39
CA PHE A 178 27.97 16.91 5.40
C PHE A 178 28.44 17.86 4.29
N ASN A 179 27.48 18.45 3.58
CA ASN A 179 27.69 19.54 2.65
C ASN A 179 26.49 20.49 2.68
N ASP A 180 26.73 21.73 3.11
CA ASP A 180 25.68 22.75 3.17
C ASP A 180 25.31 23.30 1.77
N ASN A 181 26.24 23.22 0.81
CA ASN A 181 26.06 23.67 -0.57
C ASN A 181 25.34 22.61 -1.42
N THR A 182 24.11 22.31 -1.05
CA THR A 182 23.21 21.38 -1.76
C THR A 182 21.96 22.10 -2.24
N GLU A 183 21.38 21.63 -3.33
CA GLU A 183 20.12 22.14 -3.83
C GLU A 183 18.98 21.78 -2.87
N VAL A 184 18.14 22.78 -2.57
CA VAL A 184 16.92 22.57 -1.79
C VAL A 184 15.82 22.13 -2.73
N ILE A 185 15.15 21.01 -2.43
CA ILE A 185 14.04 20.53 -3.24
C ILE A 185 12.76 21.29 -2.86
N PRO A 186 12.17 22.10 -3.77
CA PRO A 186 10.89 22.75 -3.53
C PRO A 186 9.74 21.74 -3.66
N LEU A 187 9.16 21.32 -2.53
CA LEU A 187 8.14 20.27 -2.55
C LEU A 187 6.87 20.69 -3.29
N PHE A 188 6.55 21.98 -3.33
CA PHE A 188 5.39 22.45 -4.10
C PHE A 188 5.51 22.11 -5.59
N GLN A 189 6.72 22.05 -6.18
CA GLN A 189 6.91 21.70 -7.59
C GLN A 189 6.76 20.20 -7.83
N LEU A 190 7.18 19.37 -6.87
CA LEU A 190 7.04 17.91 -6.94
C LEU A 190 5.60 17.44 -6.66
N LEU A 191 4.87 18.21 -5.86
CA LEU A 191 3.50 17.92 -5.43
C LEU A 191 2.46 18.69 -6.25
N SER A 192 2.88 19.48 -7.25
CA SER A 192 2.01 20.24 -8.14
C SER A 192 1.05 19.32 -8.92
N PRO A 193 -0.25 19.67 -9.04
CA PRO A 193 -1.22 18.93 -9.84
C PRO A 193 -0.84 18.84 -11.34
N ASP A 194 -0.11 19.85 -11.83
CA ASP A 194 0.04 20.12 -13.27
C ASP A 194 1.11 19.28 -14.01
N LEU A 195 1.89 18.44 -13.31
CA LEU A 195 2.79 17.46 -13.95
C LEU A 195 2.14 16.11 -14.24
N THR A 196 0.81 16.01 -14.10
CA THR A 196 0.04 14.81 -14.48
C THR A 196 -0.52 14.94 -15.89
N VAL A 197 0.33 14.77 -16.90
CA VAL A 197 -0.16 14.43 -18.24
C VAL A 197 -0.73 13.01 -18.20
N SER A 198 -2.01 12.93 -18.52
CA SER A 198 -2.87 11.77 -18.78
C SER A 198 -3.51 11.06 -17.59
N ASP A 199 -4.78 11.44 -17.38
CA ASP A 199 -5.92 10.59 -17.04
C ASP A 199 -5.84 9.72 -15.79
N GLU A 200 -5.86 10.34 -14.61
CA GLU A 200 -6.72 9.87 -13.53
C GLU A 200 -7.30 11.09 -12.83
N LYS A 201 -8.52 11.50 -13.21
CA LYS A 201 -9.39 12.24 -12.29
C LYS A 201 -9.27 11.57 -10.94
N GLU A 202 -8.93 12.33 -9.91
CA GLU A 202 -9.15 11.98 -8.51
C GLU A 202 -10.65 11.71 -8.29
N ALA A 203 -11.12 10.54 -8.75
CA ALA A 203 -12.00 9.77 -7.91
C ALA A 203 -11.15 9.48 -6.68
N ALA A 204 -11.45 10.17 -5.57
CA ALA A 204 -10.95 9.87 -4.25
C ALA A 204 -10.65 8.37 -4.18
N LYS A 205 -9.35 8.02 -4.10
CA LYS A 205 -8.90 6.64 -4.00
C LYS A 205 -9.36 6.13 -2.64
N ASN A 206 -10.66 5.81 -2.56
CA ASN A 206 -11.24 4.93 -1.58
C ASN A 206 -10.37 3.69 -1.66
N THR A 207 -9.57 3.50 -0.63
CA THR A 207 -8.75 2.31 -0.48
C THR A 207 -9.68 1.14 -0.73
N HIS A 208 -9.46 0.43 -1.84
CA HIS A 208 -10.25 -0.73 -2.25
C HIS A 208 -9.92 -1.94 -1.35
N TYR A 209 -9.67 -1.69 -0.06
CA TYR A 209 -9.71 -2.73 0.95
C TYR A 209 -11.14 -2.83 1.41
N ASN A 210 -11.78 -3.90 0.95
CA ASN A 210 -12.71 -4.69 1.75
C ASN A 210 -11.95 -5.27 2.97
N SER A 211 -11.19 -4.46 3.72
CA SER A 211 -11.02 -4.72 5.14
C SER A 211 -12.41 -4.42 5.69
N ILE A 212 -13.23 -5.46 5.72
CA ILE A 212 -14.22 -5.61 6.76
C ILE A 212 -13.45 -5.22 8.02
N ASN A 213 -13.65 -3.98 8.49
CA ASN A 213 -13.33 -3.67 9.85
C ASN A 213 -14.35 -4.52 10.60
N THR A 214 -13.94 -5.75 10.88
CA THR A 214 -14.71 -6.67 11.69
C THR A 214 -14.99 -5.98 13.01
N ASN A 215 -14.31 -4.91 13.43
CA ASN A 215 -14.70 -4.19 14.64
C ASN A 215 -15.90 -3.27 14.46
N ASN A 216 -16.18 -2.74 13.26
CA ASN A 216 -17.40 -1.93 13.02
C ASN A 216 -18.61 -2.83 12.71
N ILE A 217 -18.43 -3.87 11.90
CA ILE A 217 -19.47 -4.89 11.73
C ILE A 217 -19.64 -5.73 13.00
N LYS A 218 -18.59 -6.11 13.75
CA LYS A 218 -18.73 -6.75 15.09
C LYS A 218 -19.24 -5.79 16.15
N LYS A 219 -19.04 -4.46 16.07
CA LYS A 219 -19.76 -3.52 16.95
C LYS A 219 -21.26 -3.44 16.62
N LEU A 220 -21.66 -3.80 15.39
CA LEU A 220 -23.05 -3.94 14.97
C LEU A 220 -23.58 -5.38 15.16
N SER A 221 -22.73 -6.40 15.06
CA SER A 221 -23.02 -7.84 15.16
C SER A 221 -22.71 -8.43 16.53
N LYS A 222 -22.30 -7.62 17.52
CA LYS A 222 -22.21 -7.97 18.95
C LYS A 222 -23.58 -7.96 19.63
N TYR A 223 -24.64 -7.62 18.90
CA TYR A 223 -25.98 -7.72 19.45
C TYR A 223 -26.54 -9.10 19.12
N ASP A 224 -26.21 -10.04 20.00
CA ASP A 224 -27.13 -11.10 20.38
C ASP A 224 -28.32 -10.44 21.09
N CYS A 225 -29.22 -9.80 20.33
CA CYS A 225 -30.53 -9.46 20.86
C CYS A 225 -31.31 -10.78 20.92
N ASN A 226 -31.30 -11.43 22.09
CA ASN A 226 -32.03 -12.67 22.36
C ASN A 226 -31.59 -13.89 21.53
N GLY A 227 -30.29 -14.05 21.25
CA GLY A 227 -29.73 -15.25 20.62
C GLY A 227 -29.89 -15.34 19.09
N TYR A 228 -30.29 -14.25 18.42
CA TYR A 228 -30.40 -14.20 16.96
C TYR A 228 -29.21 -13.49 16.30
N LYS A 229 -28.42 -14.22 15.51
CA LYS A 229 -27.30 -13.67 14.72
C LYS A 229 -27.82 -13.05 13.41
N ILE A 230 -27.93 -11.72 13.34
CA ILE A 230 -28.29 -11.00 12.11
C ILE A 230 -27.21 -11.23 11.04
N ARG A 231 -27.63 -11.68 9.85
CA ARG A 231 -26.76 -11.90 8.69
C ARG A 231 -26.56 -10.60 7.90
N PHE A 232 -25.31 -10.26 7.61
CA PHE A 232 -24.96 -9.14 6.72
C PHE A 232 -24.49 -9.61 5.34
N ASP A 233 -24.29 -10.91 5.17
CA ASP A 233 -24.05 -11.55 3.89
C ASP A 233 -24.53 -13.02 3.93
N ASN A 234 -24.57 -13.67 2.76
CA ASN A 234 -24.85 -15.10 2.62
C ASN A 234 -23.64 -15.88 2.06
N LEU A 235 -22.41 -15.39 2.24
CA LEU A 235 -21.24 -16.00 1.61
C LEU A 235 -20.98 -17.41 2.14
N ASP A 236 -21.01 -17.60 3.46
CA ASP A 236 -20.76 -18.91 4.08
C ASP A 236 -21.78 -19.98 3.61
N GLU A 237 -23.06 -19.61 3.51
CA GLU A 237 -24.13 -20.50 3.00
C GLU A 237 -23.86 -20.94 1.56
N LEU A 238 -23.45 -20.00 0.70
CA LEU A 238 -23.11 -20.32 -0.68
C LEU A 238 -21.87 -21.21 -0.78
N LEU A 239 -20.90 -21.05 0.12
CA LEU A 239 -19.68 -21.86 0.16
C LEU A 239 -19.95 -23.29 0.65
N GLU A 240 -20.87 -23.49 1.59
CA GLU A 240 -21.26 -24.83 2.08
C GLU A 240 -21.81 -25.71 0.95
N SER A 241 -22.54 -25.11 0.00
CA SER A 241 -23.04 -25.82 -1.19
C SER A 241 -21.95 -26.17 -2.23
N LYS A 242 -20.73 -25.66 -2.05
CA LYS A 242 -19.62 -25.85 -2.99
C LYS A 242 -18.65 -26.90 -2.47
N ASN A 243 -18.33 -27.89 -3.30
CA ASN A 243 -17.27 -28.86 -3.00
C ASN A 243 -15.88 -28.25 -3.23
N ILE A 244 -15.49 -27.31 -2.37
CA ILE A 244 -14.22 -26.57 -2.46
C ILE A 244 -13.07 -27.47 -2.01
N LYS A 245 -12.10 -27.68 -2.90
CA LYS A 245 -10.84 -28.37 -2.61
C LYS A 245 -9.71 -27.35 -2.55
N TYR A 246 -9.26 -27.01 -1.35
CA TYR A 246 -8.15 -26.10 -1.15
C TYR A 246 -6.82 -26.72 -1.60
N ASP A 247 -5.89 -25.87 -2.03
CA ASP A 247 -4.51 -26.29 -2.24
C ASP A 247 -3.78 -26.54 -0.90
N GLU A 248 -2.51 -26.95 -0.97
CA GLU A 248 -1.64 -27.20 0.20
C GLU A 248 -1.55 -26.00 1.17
N ASN A 249 -1.70 -24.79 0.64
CA ASN A 249 -1.64 -23.53 1.37
C ASN A 249 -3.00 -23.13 1.95
N GLY A 250 -4.05 -23.94 1.77
CA GLY A 250 -5.40 -23.60 2.19
C GLY A 250 -6.04 -22.53 1.31
N PHE A 251 -5.64 -22.42 0.05
CA PHE A 251 -6.10 -21.40 -0.88
C PHE A 251 -6.97 -22.00 -1.98
N TYR A 252 -8.03 -21.28 -2.35
CA TYR A 252 -8.88 -21.61 -3.48
C TYR A 252 -9.19 -20.36 -4.29
N ASP A 253 -9.02 -20.46 -5.61
CA ASP A 253 -9.32 -19.40 -6.58
C ASP A 253 -10.47 -19.85 -7.48
N PHE A 254 -11.60 -19.13 -7.43
CA PHE A 254 -12.71 -19.30 -8.37
C PHE A 254 -12.35 -18.91 -9.81
N GLY A 255 -11.23 -18.20 -10.01
CA GLY A 255 -10.80 -17.69 -11.29
C GLY A 255 -11.31 -16.28 -11.57
N LYS A 256 -10.66 -15.62 -12.54
CA LYS A 256 -10.95 -14.22 -12.89
C LYS A 256 -12.38 -14.03 -13.40
N ASP A 257 -12.86 -14.97 -14.21
CA ASP A 257 -14.13 -14.85 -14.95
C ASP A 257 -15.25 -15.73 -14.36
N SER A 258 -14.99 -16.43 -13.25
CA SER A 258 -15.95 -17.35 -12.61
C SER A 258 -16.10 -17.08 -11.11
N LYS A 259 -15.93 -15.81 -10.70
CA LYS A 259 -16.04 -15.38 -9.30
C LYS A 259 -17.40 -15.74 -8.71
N LEU A 260 -17.41 -16.09 -7.43
CA LEU A 260 -18.65 -16.36 -6.70
C LEU A 260 -19.38 -15.05 -6.40
N ARG A 261 -20.60 -14.91 -6.91
CA ARG A 261 -21.49 -13.80 -6.57
C ARG A 261 -22.24 -14.11 -5.27
N TYR A 262 -22.36 -13.11 -4.41
CA TYR A 262 -23.08 -13.24 -3.13
C TYR A 262 -23.79 -11.94 -2.78
N ALA A 263 -24.76 -12.04 -1.88
CA ALA A 263 -25.49 -10.90 -1.33
C ALA A 263 -24.75 -10.37 -0.10
N LYS A 264 -24.59 -9.04 -0.03
CA LYS A 264 -24.01 -8.34 1.11
C LYS A 264 -24.74 -7.02 1.36
N VAL A 265 -25.04 -6.74 2.61
CA VAL A 265 -25.55 -5.43 3.02
C VAL A 265 -24.41 -4.41 2.92
N PHE A 266 -24.54 -3.47 1.99
CA PHE A 266 -23.59 -2.38 1.83
C PHE A 266 -24.01 -1.19 2.70
N ILE A 267 -23.18 -0.86 3.70
CA ILE A 267 -23.36 0.32 4.54
C ILE A 267 -22.19 1.27 4.25
N PRO A 268 -22.42 2.47 3.73
CA PRO A 268 -21.36 3.45 3.49
C PRO A 268 -20.54 3.74 4.74
N PHE A 269 -19.22 3.89 4.55
CA PHE A 269 -18.30 4.20 5.64
C PHE A 269 -18.38 5.66 6.09
N THR A 270 -18.70 6.55 5.16
CA THR A 270 -18.87 7.99 5.38
C THR A 270 -20.28 8.30 5.87
N THR A 271 -20.43 9.48 6.48
CA THR A 271 -21.74 10.07 6.74
C THR A 271 -22.41 10.42 5.41
N ILE A 272 -23.74 10.42 5.42
CA ILE A 272 -24.58 10.70 4.26
C ILE A 272 -25.38 11.96 4.61
N GLU A 273 -25.00 13.08 4.00
CA GLU A 273 -25.58 14.41 4.24
C GLU A 273 -26.61 14.81 3.18
N SER A 274 -26.83 13.96 2.18
CA SER A 274 -27.63 14.28 0.99
C SER A 274 -29.11 13.92 1.11
N ASP A 275 -29.88 14.40 0.14
CA ASP A 275 -31.24 13.96 -0.19
C ASP A 275 -31.36 12.43 -0.41
N ARG A 276 -30.25 11.76 -0.72
CA ARG A 276 -30.20 10.30 -0.95
C ARG A 276 -30.25 9.45 0.31
N ARG A 277 -30.25 10.04 1.52
CA ARG A 277 -30.33 9.30 2.80
C ARG A 277 -31.46 8.26 2.79
N TYR A 278 -32.65 8.67 2.39
CA TYR A 278 -33.84 7.81 2.37
C TYR A 278 -33.67 6.61 1.43
N TYR A 279 -33.24 6.88 0.19
CA TYR A 279 -32.99 5.85 -0.81
C TYR A 279 -31.92 4.85 -0.34
N ILE A 280 -30.82 5.33 0.24
CA ILE A 280 -29.76 4.46 0.74
C ILE A 280 -30.27 3.60 1.91
N LEU A 281 -31.01 4.19 2.86
CA LEU A 281 -31.59 3.44 3.97
C LEU A 281 -32.59 2.39 3.48
N GLU A 282 -33.44 2.71 2.50
CA GLU A 282 -34.36 1.75 1.88
C GLU A 282 -33.59 0.56 1.28
N LYS A 283 -32.49 0.79 0.54
CA LYS A 283 -31.67 -0.31 0.00
C LYS A 283 -31.02 -1.17 1.09
N ILE A 284 -30.56 -0.55 2.18
CA ILE A 284 -30.03 -1.27 3.34
C ILE A 284 -31.12 -2.15 3.97
N ILE A 285 -32.31 -1.59 4.20
CA ILE A 285 -33.47 -2.30 4.77
C ILE A 285 -33.85 -3.50 3.90
N LEU A 286 -34.03 -3.28 2.59
CA LEU A 286 -34.40 -4.33 1.64
C LEU A 286 -33.42 -5.50 1.70
N GLN A 287 -32.11 -5.22 1.58
CA GLN A 287 -31.07 -6.24 1.59
C GLN A 287 -30.97 -6.96 2.95
N LEU A 288 -31.09 -6.22 4.04
CA LEU A 288 -31.01 -6.77 5.40
C LEU A 288 -32.19 -7.69 5.71
N VAL A 289 -33.42 -7.30 5.33
CA VAL A 289 -34.62 -8.13 5.49
C VAL A 289 -34.55 -9.36 4.57
N ALA A 290 -34.09 -9.21 3.32
CA ALA A 290 -33.91 -10.32 2.39
C ALA A 290 -33.01 -11.42 2.97
N LEU A 291 -31.90 -11.02 3.61
CA LEU A 291 -30.96 -11.92 4.26
C LEU A 291 -31.48 -12.48 5.59
N ASN A 292 -32.54 -11.93 6.18
CA ASN A 292 -32.98 -12.24 7.53
C ASN A 292 -34.50 -12.46 7.65
N LYS A 293 -35.12 -13.13 6.66
CA LYS A 293 -36.59 -13.32 6.59
C LYS A 293 -37.24 -13.89 7.85
N LYS A 294 -36.51 -14.67 8.65
CA LYS A 294 -36.99 -15.33 9.88
C LYS A 294 -36.78 -14.50 11.15
N ILE A 295 -36.09 -13.36 11.06
CA ILE A 295 -35.79 -12.52 12.21
C ILE A 295 -36.98 -11.58 12.51
N PRO A 296 -37.37 -11.41 13.78
CA PRO A 296 -38.44 -10.48 14.16
C PRO A 296 -38.19 -9.03 13.71
N LYS A 297 -39.24 -8.35 13.21
CA LYS A 297 -39.21 -6.94 12.78
C LYS A 297 -38.53 -6.02 13.79
N LYS A 298 -38.86 -6.18 15.07
CA LYS A 298 -38.30 -5.39 16.19
C LYS A 298 -36.76 -5.44 16.24
N ILE A 299 -36.16 -6.59 15.95
CA ILE A 299 -34.70 -6.77 15.96
C ILE A 299 -34.07 -6.04 14.77
N ILE A 300 -34.66 -6.18 13.58
CA ILE A 300 -34.21 -5.45 12.39
C ILE A 300 -34.38 -3.95 12.57
N HIS A 301 -35.49 -3.49 13.14
CA HIS A 301 -35.75 -2.08 13.41
C HIS A 301 -34.68 -1.45 14.30
N ALA A 302 -34.29 -2.12 15.40
CA ALA A 302 -33.20 -1.65 16.26
C ALA A 302 -31.86 -1.52 15.51
N CYS A 303 -31.55 -2.47 14.60
CA CYS A 303 -30.36 -2.41 13.76
C CYS A 303 -30.40 -1.21 12.81
N ILE A 304 -31.53 -0.99 12.13
CA ILE A 304 -31.73 0.10 11.18
C ILE A 304 -31.67 1.47 11.85
N ASN A 305 -32.29 1.67 13.01
CA ASN A 305 -32.20 2.93 13.75
C ASN A 305 -30.78 3.27 14.15
N LYS A 306 -29.99 2.26 14.52
CA LYS A 306 -28.56 2.45 14.81
C LYS A 306 -27.79 2.86 13.56
N ILE A 307 -28.09 2.28 12.40
CA ILE A 307 -27.47 2.69 11.13
C ILE A 307 -27.88 4.13 10.79
N ASN A 308 -29.17 4.45 10.90
CA ASN A 308 -29.73 5.77 10.65
C ASN A 308 -29.02 6.84 11.50
N ASN A 309 -28.99 6.68 12.82
CA ASN A 309 -28.38 7.65 13.74
C ASN A 309 -26.87 7.83 13.57
N ASN A 310 -26.16 6.80 13.10
CA ASN A 310 -24.70 6.85 12.95
C ASN A 310 -24.25 7.29 11.56
N ARG A 311 -25.10 7.16 10.53
CA ARG A 311 -24.70 7.32 9.13
C ARG A 311 -25.50 8.38 8.38
N MET A 312 -26.72 8.69 8.80
CA MET A 312 -27.58 9.66 8.13
C MET A 312 -27.50 10.98 8.91
N ILE A 313 -27.11 12.07 8.24
CA ILE A 313 -27.03 13.41 8.86
C ILE A 313 -27.91 14.39 8.06
N PRO A 314 -28.99 14.95 8.64
CA PRO A 314 -29.57 14.53 9.92
C PRO A 314 -30.09 13.08 9.85
N PRO A 315 -30.42 12.43 10.98
CA PRO A 315 -31.13 11.15 10.94
C PRO A 315 -32.46 11.28 10.19
N ILE A 316 -32.88 10.20 9.52
CA ILE A 316 -34.24 10.10 8.97
C ILE A 316 -35.22 10.00 10.13
N GLU A 317 -36.38 10.64 10.00
CA GLU A 317 -37.44 10.62 11.02
C GLU A 317 -37.88 9.19 11.35
N SER A 318 -38.08 8.89 12.64
CA SER A 318 -38.43 7.55 13.12
C SER A 318 -39.68 6.97 12.45
N GLN A 319 -40.70 7.80 12.20
CA GLN A 319 -41.92 7.35 11.52
C GLN A 319 -41.63 6.90 10.08
N ALA A 320 -40.82 7.67 9.34
CA ALA A 320 -40.43 7.32 7.98
C ALA A 320 -39.58 6.03 7.91
N VAL A 321 -38.76 5.77 8.94
CA VAL A 321 -38.01 4.50 9.08
C VAL A 321 -38.97 3.33 9.35
N GLU A 322 -39.95 3.51 10.23
CA GLU A 322 -40.96 2.50 10.55
C GLU A 322 -41.82 2.17 9.31
N ASP A 323 -42.24 3.19 8.55
CA ASP A 323 -43.03 3.04 7.32
C ASP A 323 -42.26 2.23 6.26
N LEU A 324 -40.96 2.50 6.09
CA LEU A 324 -40.08 1.72 5.20
C LEU A 324 -40.00 0.25 5.62
N LEU A 325 -39.86 0.00 6.92
CA LEU A 325 -39.81 -1.35 7.46
C LEU A 325 -41.15 -2.06 7.29
N ASP A 326 -42.28 -1.41 7.55
CA ASP A 326 -43.61 -1.98 7.34
C ASP A 326 -43.85 -2.34 5.88
N LYS A 327 -43.54 -1.43 4.97
CA LYS A 327 -43.62 -1.69 3.52
C LYS A 327 -42.77 -2.89 3.11
N THR A 328 -41.59 -3.04 3.69
CA THR A 328 -40.67 -4.15 3.42
C THR A 328 -41.20 -5.47 3.99
N TYR A 329 -41.67 -5.48 5.24
CA TYR A 329 -42.18 -6.70 5.89
C TYR A 329 -43.51 -7.18 5.31
N LYS A 330 -44.38 -6.27 4.85
CA LYS A 330 -45.59 -6.62 4.08
C LYS A 330 -45.25 -7.45 2.84
N ASN A 331 -44.10 -7.19 2.22
CA ASN A 331 -43.63 -7.87 1.01
C ASN A 331 -42.57 -8.95 1.26
N ILE A 332 -42.33 -9.36 2.52
CA ILE A 332 -41.18 -10.19 2.91
C ILE A 332 -41.04 -11.51 2.14
N LYS A 333 -42.17 -12.11 1.72
CA LYS A 333 -42.18 -13.36 0.94
C LYS A 333 -41.60 -13.19 -0.45
N ASN A 334 -41.70 -12.00 -1.04
CA ASN A 334 -41.31 -11.70 -2.41
C ASN A 334 -39.93 -11.03 -2.52
N ILE A 335 -39.28 -10.77 -1.38
CA ILE A 335 -37.97 -10.11 -1.36
C ILE A 335 -36.89 -11.19 -1.41
N GLU A 336 -36.01 -11.13 -2.42
CA GLU A 336 -34.84 -11.99 -2.52
C GLU A 336 -33.53 -11.21 -2.34
N PRO A 337 -32.48 -11.82 -1.76
CA PRO A 337 -31.19 -11.15 -1.61
C PRO A 337 -30.61 -10.77 -2.97
N HIS A 338 -30.26 -9.50 -3.15
CA HIS A 338 -29.60 -9.05 -4.36
C HIS A 338 -28.10 -9.39 -4.33
N PHE A 339 -27.60 -10.14 -5.31
CA PHE A 339 -26.18 -10.52 -5.38
C PHE A 339 -25.34 -9.39 -5.95
N ASN A 340 -24.92 -8.50 -5.06
CA ASN A 340 -24.22 -7.25 -5.34
C ASN A 340 -22.69 -7.30 -5.17
N GLU A 341 -22.15 -8.42 -4.68
CA GLU A 341 -20.71 -8.56 -4.40
C GLU A 341 -20.13 -9.83 -5.02
N GLU A 342 -18.82 -9.79 -5.25
CA GLU A 342 -18.07 -10.88 -5.86
C GLU A 342 -16.92 -11.34 -4.97
N ARG A 343 -16.70 -12.64 -4.91
CA ARG A 343 -15.61 -13.27 -4.19
C ARG A 343 -14.84 -14.19 -5.11
N ARG A 344 -13.56 -13.87 -5.31
CA ARG A 344 -12.64 -14.68 -6.12
C ARG A 344 -11.85 -15.68 -5.29
N PHE A 345 -11.31 -15.24 -4.16
CA PHE A 345 -10.39 -16.03 -3.34
C PHE A 345 -11.05 -16.46 -2.04
N ILE A 346 -10.95 -17.74 -1.71
CA ILE A 346 -11.40 -18.34 -0.44
C ILE A 346 -10.20 -19.00 0.24
N TYR A 347 -10.26 -19.06 1.56
CA TYR A 347 -9.21 -19.64 2.38
C TYR A 347 -9.79 -20.64 3.36
N ASP A 348 -9.04 -21.70 3.59
CA ASP A 348 -9.34 -22.69 4.61
C ASP A 348 -9.30 -22.02 6.00
N LYS A 349 -10.42 -22.10 6.72
CA LYS A 349 -10.56 -21.54 8.07
C LYS A 349 -9.65 -22.26 9.07
N THR A 350 -9.29 -23.53 8.84
CA THR A 350 -8.44 -24.33 9.73
C THR A 350 -6.97 -23.93 9.70
N LYS A 351 -6.51 -23.32 8.59
CA LYS A 351 -5.12 -22.88 8.40
C LYS A 351 -4.77 -21.59 9.13
N ASN A 352 -5.76 -20.90 9.73
CA ASN A 352 -5.58 -19.67 10.51
C ASN A 352 -4.72 -18.58 9.82
N LEU A 353 -4.80 -18.50 8.50
CA LEU A 353 -3.97 -17.58 7.70
C LEU A 353 -4.21 -16.10 8.09
N THR A 354 -3.12 -15.39 8.32
CA THR A 354 -3.08 -13.95 8.55
C THR A 354 -3.47 -13.17 7.29
N THR A 355 -3.86 -11.90 7.46
CA THR A 355 -4.16 -11.00 6.34
C THR A 355 -2.98 -10.84 5.38
N LYS A 356 -1.75 -10.86 5.90
CA LYS A 356 -0.52 -10.75 5.10
C LYS A 356 -0.33 -11.99 4.21
N GLU A 357 -0.54 -13.18 4.76
CA GLU A 357 -0.43 -14.45 4.02
C GLU A 357 -1.50 -14.55 2.93
N LYS A 358 -2.76 -14.24 3.28
CA LYS A 358 -3.88 -14.18 2.33
C LYS A 358 -3.57 -13.25 1.15
N ARG A 359 -3.08 -12.05 1.46
CA ARG A 359 -2.65 -11.09 0.44
C ARG A 359 -1.52 -11.63 -0.43
N SER A 360 -0.51 -12.26 0.17
CA SER A 360 0.61 -12.86 -0.56
C SER A 360 0.12 -13.89 -1.58
N LEU A 361 -0.78 -14.79 -1.17
CA LEU A 361 -1.40 -15.80 -2.04
C LEU A 361 -2.17 -15.15 -3.20
N ASN A 362 -2.98 -14.12 -2.92
CA ASN A 362 -3.70 -13.38 -3.96
C ASN A 362 -2.74 -12.74 -4.96
N MET A 363 -1.68 -12.08 -4.47
CA MET A 363 -0.71 -11.41 -5.34
C MET A 363 0.06 -12.39 -6.21
N LYS A 364 0.40 -13.58 -5.69
CA LYS A 364 1.00 -14.66 -6.49
C LYS A 364 0.06 -15.06 -7.63
N GLN A 365 -1.22 -15.27 -7.35
CA GLN A 365 -2.18 -15.68 -8.37
C GLN A 365 -2.46 -14.56 -9.39
N LEU A 366 -2.66 -13.32 -8.94
CA LEU A 366 -2.83 -12.16 -9.82
C LEU A 366 -1.60 -11.92 -10.71
N GLY A 367 -0.40 -12.14 -10.17
CA GLY A 367 0.85 -12.08 -10.93
C GLY A 367 0.93 -13.14 -12.02
N LYS A 368 0.49 -14.38 -11.72
CA LYS A 368 0.36 -15.46 -12.72
C LYS A 368 -0.64 -15.07 -13.82
N ASP A 369 -1.81 -14.55 -13.48
CA ASP A 369 -2.79 -14.12 -14.48
C ASP A 369 -2.26 -13.02 -15.39
N LYS A 370 -1.59 -12.00 -14.81
CA LYS A 370 -1.00 -10.90 -15.59
C LYS A 370 0.07 -11.43 -16.56
N SER A 371 0.91 -12.34 -16.08
CA SER A 371 1.91 -13.03 -16.90
C SER A 371 1.25 -13.81 -18.04
N ASN A 372 0.24 -14.64 -17.73
CA ASN A 372 -0.48 -15.45 -18.72
C ASN A 372 -1.22 -14.58 -19.75
N LYS A 373 -1.80 -13.46 -19.33
CA LYS A 373 -2.41 -12.48 -20.24
C LYS A 373 -1.37 -11.93 -21.22
N SER A 374 -0.22 -11.45 -20.72
CA SER A 374 0.87 -10.96 -21.58
C SER A 374 1.39 -12.04 -22.53
N LYS A 375 1.54 -13.28 -22.06
CA LYS A 375 1.93 -14.42 -22.89
C LYS A 375 0.91 -14.67 -24.01
N THR A 376 -0.39 -14.65 -23.68
CA THR A 376 -1.48 -14.89 -24.63
C THR A 376 -1.53 -13.79 -25.69
N GLU A 377 -1.47 -12.53 -25.28
CA GLU A 377 -1.44 -11.37 -26.20
C GLU A 377 -0.26 -11.44 -27.16
N LEU A 378 0.96 -11.69 -26.64
CA LEU A 378 2.16 -11.83 -27.47
C LEU A 378 2.06 -13.04 -28.41
N PHE A 379 1.55 -14.16 -27.92
CA PHE A 379 1.41 -15.37 -28.73
C PHE A 379 0.41 -15.19 -29.88
N ASN A 380 -0.71 -14.50 -29.63
CA ASN A 380 -1.69 -14.20 -30.67
C ASN A 380 -1.07 -13.31 -31.76
N VAL A 381 -0.35 -12.25 -31.38
CA VAL A 381 0.38 -11.39 -32.33
C VAL A 381 1.40 -12.20 -33.15
N MET A 382 2.13 -13.12 -32.52
CA MET A 382 3.08 -13.99 -33.21
C MET A 382 2.41 -14.99 -34.16
N LYS A 383 1.19 -15.44 -33.84
CA LYS A 383 0.42 -16.38 -34.67
C LYS A 383 -0.15 -15.69 -35.92
N GLU A 384 -0.56 -14.44 -35.78
CA GLU A 384 -1.13 -13.59 -36.84
C GLU A 384 -0.06 -12.69 -37.47
N TRP A 385 1.21 -13.09 -37.39
CA TRP A 385 2.33 -12.26 -37.81
C TRP A 385 2.39 -12.12 -39.34
N ASP A 386 2.36 -10.89 -39.84
CA ASP A 386 2.57 -10.58 -41.25
C ASP A 386 4.06 -10.37 -41.55
N PHE A 387 4.67 -11.36 -42.21
CA PHE A 387 6.09 -11.31 -42.58
C PHE A 387 6.40 -10.32 -43.70
N THR A 388 5.41 -9.95 -44.53
CA THR A 388 5.59 -8.99 -45.63
C THR A 388 5.68 -7.56 -45.10
N ILE A 389 4.86 -7.23 -44.09
CA ILE A 389 4.81 -5.90 -43.49
C ILE A 389 5.88 -5.73 -42.41
N TYR A 390 6.05 -6.72 -41.53
CA TYR A 390 6.86 -6.57 -40.32
C TYR A 390 8.21 -7.31 -40.37
N GLY A 391 8.46 -8.07 -41.45
CA GLY A 391 9.67 -8.88 -41.61
C GLY A 391 9.80 -9.98 -40.56
N LYS A 392 11.05 -10.33 -40.23
CA LYS A 392 11.37 -11.34 -39.21
C LYS A 392 10.78 -10.98 -37.85
N ILE A 393 10.23 -11.99 -37.17
CA ILE A 393 9.82 -11.84 -35.78
C ILE A 393 11.10 -11.65 -34.94
N THR A 394 11.35 -10.42 -34.51
CA THR A 394 12.42 -10.07 -33.59
C THR A 394 11.82 -9.49 -32.32
N ILE A 395 12.55 -9.50 -31.21
CA ILE A 395 12.09 -8.87 -29.95
C ILE A 395 11.70 -7.41 -30.17
N LYS A 396 12.47 -6.67 -31.00
CA LYS A 396 12.21 -5.26 -31.33
C LYS A 396 10.90 -5.10 -32.10
N ASN A 397 10.71 -5.88 -33.17
CA ASN A 397 9.50 -5.77 -34.00
C ASN A 397 8.28 -6.22 -33.21
N LEU A 398 8.35 -7.35 -32.50
CA LEU A 398 7.25 -7.86 -31.69
C LEU A 398 6.85 -6.90 -30.57
N SER A 399 7.84 -6.23 -29.95
CA SER A 399 7.59 -5.18 -28.96
C SER A 399 6.81 -4.00 -29.54
N LYS A 400 7.13 -3.58 -30.78
CA LYS A 400 6.42 -2.50 -31.49
C LYS A 400 5.01 -2.93 -31.88
N THR A 401 4.86 -4.07 -32.55
CA THR A 401 3.57 -4.56 -33.07
C THR A 401 2.59 -4.92 -31.96
N ALA A 402 3.05 -5.53 -30.86
CA ALA A 402 2.19 -5.87 -29.72
C ALA A 402 2.02 -4.71 -28.73
N SER A 403 2.63 -3.55 -28.98
CA SER A 403 2.68 -2.40 -28.05
C SER A 403 3.06 -2.79 -26.62
N LYS A 404 4.08 -3.66 -26.49
CA LYS A 404 4.59 -4.14 -25.19
C LYS A 404 6.01 -3.68 -24.93
N ASN A 405 6.36 -3.48 -23.67
CA ASN A 405 7.73 -3.17 -23.27
C ASN A 405 8.70 -4.29 -23.69
N LYS A 406 9.84 -3.90 -24.26
CA LYS A 406 10.89 -4.79 -24.77
C LYS A 406 11.34 -5.85 -23.74
N LYS A 407 11.48 -5.49 -22.46
CA LYS A 407 11.86 -6.44 -21.39
C LYS A 407 10.80 -7.53 -21.18
N THR A 408 9.52 -7.18 -21.28
CA THR A 408 8.42 -8.15 -21.16
C THR A 408 8.41 -9.11 -22.35
N VAL A 409 8.62 -8.61 -23.56
CA VAL A 409 8.75 -9.44 -24.75
C VAL A 409 9.95 -10.37 -24.61
N GLN A 410 11.13 -9.84 -24.31
CA GLN A 410 12.36 -10.60 -24.13
C GLN A 410 12.19 -11.75 -23.12
N LYS A 411 11.53 -11.48 -21.99
CA LYS A 411 11.27 -12.48 -20.94
C LYS A 411 10.52 -13.71 -21.46
N TYR A 412 9.51 -13.53 -22.31
CA TYR A 412 8.66 -14.63 -22.79
C TYR A 412 9.00 -15.11 -24.21
N TYR A 413 9.85 -14.38 -24.92
CA TYR A 413 10.12 -14.59 -26.34
C TYR A 413 10.54 -16.01 -26.69
N LYS A 414 11.53 -16.57 -25.96
CA LYS A 414 12.08 -17.90 -26.22
C LYS A 414 11.01 -18.99 -26.06
N GLU A 415 10.23 -18.92 -24.98
CA GLU A 415 9.13 -19.85 -24.69
C GLU A 415 8.06 -19.80 -25.78
N LEU A 416 7.59 -18.60 -26.13
CA LEU A 416 6.53 -18.41 -27.12
C LEU A 416 6.97 -18.80 -28.53
N LYS A 417 8.22 -18.51 -28.90
CA LYS A 417 8.82 -18.89 -30.18
C LYS A 417 8.93 -20.40 -30.33
N ALA A 418 9.38 -21.10 -29.28
CA ALA A 418 9.42 -22.56 -29.27
C ALA A 418 8.01 -23.16 -29.40
N LYS A 419 7.03 -22.60 -28.68
CA LYS A 419 5.63 -23.02 -28.78
C LYS A 419 5.05 -22.82 -30.19
N LEU A 420 5.34 -21.68 -30.83
CA LEU A 420 4.92 -21.40 -32.20
C LEU A 420 5.52 -22.39 -33.19
N ALA A 421 6.83 -22.64 -33.10
CA ALA A 421 7.53 -23.59 -33.96
C ALA A 421 6.93 -25.01 -33.83
N PHE A 422 6.65 -25.46 -32.60
CA PHE A 422 6.02 -26.75 -32.36
C PHE A 422 4.64 -26.87 -33.01
N ILE A 423 3.81 -25.82 -32.91
CA ILE A 423 2.48 -25.80 -33.54
C ILE A 423 2.61 -25.84 -35.06
N SER A 424 3.47 -25.01 -35.65
CA SER A 424 3.68 -24.99 -37.10
C SER A 424 4.18 -26.34 -37.62
N LEU A 425 5.09 -27.01 -36.92
CA LEU A 425 5.60 -28.34 -37.27
C LEU A 425 4.49 -29.40 -37.26
N ASN A 426 3.59 -29.37 -36.29
CA ASN A 426 2.49 -30.33 -36.21
C ASN A 426 1.42 -30.07 -37.28
N THR A 427 1.12 -28.80 -37.58
CA THR A 427 0.23 -28.42 -38.68
C THR A 427 0.79 -28.91 -40.02
N LEU A 428 2.11 -28.77 -40.23
CA LEU A 428 2.79 -29.24 -41.43
C LEU A 428 2.78 -30.76 -41.56
N LYS A 429 2.95 -31.52 -40.48
CA LYS A 429 2.89 -33.00 -40.54
C LYS A 429 1.54 -33.49 -41.06
N ASN A 430 0.46 -32.74 -40.79
CA ASN A 430 -0.91 -33.07 -41.17
C ASN A 430 -1.33 -32.55 -42.57
N SER A 431 -0.47 -31.81 -43.30
CA SER A 431 -0.76 -31.31 -44.66
C SER A 431 -0.10 -32.15 -45.78
N ASN A 432 -0.66 -32.13 -46.98
CA ASN A 432 -0.14 -32.84 -48.16
C ASN A 432 1.26 -32.33 -48.61
N THR A 433 1.99 -33.20 -49.32
CA THR A 433 3.45 -33.18 -49.46
C THR A 433 4.06 -31.97 -50.19
N LEU A 434 3.33 -31.31 -51.11
CA LEU A 434 3.84 -30.10 -51.79
C LEU A 434 3.73 -28.82 -50.95
N GLU A 435 2.68 -28.67 -50.12
CA GLU A 435 2.57 -27.52 -49.21
C GLU A 435 3.58 -27.60 -48.05
N LYS A 436 4.08 -28.80 -47.76
CA LYS A 436 5.07 -29.06 -46.70
C LYS A 436 6.41 -28.36 -46.97
N GLU A 437 6.95 -28.40 -48.19
CA GLU A 437 8.28 -27.85 -48.49
C GLU A 437 8.31 -26.31 -48.52
N ILE A 438 7.28 -25.68 -49.10
CA ILE A 438 7.20 -24.21 -49.22
C ILE A 438 7.08 -23.58 -47.82
N LYS A 439 6.11 -24.05 -47.02
CA LYS A 439 5.89 -23.51 -45.67
C LYS A 439 7.05 -23.79 -44.70
N PHE A 440 7.81 -24.87 -44.88
CA PHE A 440 8.94 -25.23 -44.01
C PHE A 440 10.20 -24.40 -44.30
N ASN A 441 10.49 -24.12 -45.58
CA ASN A 441 11.61 -23.25 -45.95
C ASN A 441 11.37 -21.79 -45.57
N ASP A 442 10.13 -21.31 -45.69
CA ASP A 442 9.76 -19.99 -45.17
C ASP A 442 9.89 -19.95 -43.64
N LEU A 443 9.45 -20.98 -42.91
CA LEU A 443 9.61 -20.98 -41.45
C LEU A 443 11.09 -20.95 -41.01
N LYS A 444 11.98 -21.66 -41.71
CA LYS A 444 13.41 -21.74 -41.38
C LYS A 444 14.16 -20.43 -41.61
N ASN A 445 13.78 -19.66 -42.62
CA ASN A 445 14.42 -18.38 -42.94
C ASN A 445 13.91 -17.23 -42.08
N TYR A 446 12.66 -17.30 -41.61
CA TYR A 446 11.98 -16.20 -40.92
C TYR A 446 11.86 -16.35 -39.39
N ILE A 447 12.09 -17.53 -38.82
CA ILE A 447 12.27 -17.77 -37.37
C ILE A 447 13.74 -17.57 -37.01
#